data_AF-W1Y8X9-F1
#
_entry.id   AF-W1Y8X9-F1
#
_cell.length_a   1.000
_cell.length_b   1.000
_cell.length_c   1.000
_cell.angle_alpha   90.00
_cell.angle_beta   90.00
_cell.angle_gamma   90.00
#
_symmetry.space_group_name_H-M   'P 1'
#
loop_
_entity.id
_entity.type
_entity.pdbx_description
1 polymer ?
#
loop_
_entity_poly.entity_id
_entity_poly.type
_entity_poly.pdbx_seq_one_letter_code
_entity_poly.pdbx_strand_id
1 'polypeptide(L)' 'GTVISEEIGMELEKATLEDLGQAKRVVINKDTTTIIDGVGEEAAIQGRVAQIRQQIEEATSDYDREKLQER' A
#
# COMPACT_ATOMS: atom_id res chain seq x y z
N GLY A 1 -0.43 9.01 -3.31
CA GLY A 1 0.33 9.27 -2.09
C GLY A 1 1.63 8.51 -2.14
N THR A 2 2.63 9.03 -1.47
CA THR A 2 4.02 8.58 -1.50
C THR A 2 4.43 8.20 -0.08
N VAL A 3 5.10 7.06 0.07
CA VAL A 3 5.67 6.68 1.37
C VAL A 3 6.89 7.56 1.64
N ILE A 4 6.84 8.35 2.70
CA ILE A 4 8.00 9.12 3.17
C ILE A 4 8.94 8.16 3.88
N SER A 5 10.12 7.92 3.30
CA SER A 5 11.11 6.97 3.83
C SER A 5 12.50 7.59 3.91
N GLU A 6 13.09 7.54 5.10
CA GLU A 6 14.46 7.99 5.36
C GLU A 6 15.50 7.15 4.60
N GLU A 7 15.21 5.86 4.33
CA GLU A 7 16.12 4.94 3.63
C GLU A 7 16.43 5.38 2.20
N ILE A 8 15.50 6.11 1.57
CA ILE A 8 15.66 6.67 0.23
C ILE A 8 15.92 8.19 0.27
N GLY A 9 16.25 8.72 1.45
CA GLY A 9 16.63 10.12 1.65
C GLY A 9 15.46 11.10 1.68
N MET A 10 14.23 10.65 1.95
CA MET A 10 13.10 11.56 2.16
C MET A 10 13.03 12.01 3.62
N GLU A 11 12.61 13.24 3.84
CA GLU A 11 12.43 13.82 5.17
C GLU A 11 10.98 14.26 5.36
N LEU A 12 10.37 13.93 6.50
CA LEU A 12 8.98 14.27 6.79
C LEU A 12 8.73 15.78 6.79
N GLU A 13 9.71 16.57 7.22
CA GLU A 13 9.63 18.04 7.21
C GLU A 13 9.51 18.66 5.81
N LYS A 14 9.92 17.93 4.77
CA LYS A 14 9.86 18.36 3.37
C LYS A 14 8.64 17.82 2.63
N ALA A 15 7.80 17.01 3.27
CA ALA A 15 6.62 16.42 2.65
C ALA A 15 5.63 17.51 2.21
N THR A 16 5.06 17.32 1.04
CA THR A 16 4.09 18.24 0.42
C THR A 16 2.69 17.62 0.39
N LEU A 17 1.68 18.42 0.01
CA LEU A 17 0.33 17.89 -0.19
C LEU A 17 0.25 16.86 -1.32
N GLU A 18 1.16 16.91 -2.30
CA GLU A 18 1.23 15.95 -3.40
C GLU A 18 1.66 14.56 -2.92
N ASP A 19 2.41 14.49 -1.82
CA ASP A 19 2.83 13.23 -1.21
C ASP A 19 1.68 12.54 -0.45
N LEU A 20 0.62 13.27 -0.08
CA LEU A 20 -0.46 12.70 0.72
C LEU A 20 -1.41 11.85 -0.13
N GLY A 21 -1.73 10.66 0.36
CA GLY A 21 -2.84 9.85 -0.17
C GLY A 21 -4.19 10.44 0.26
N GLN A 22 -5.23 10.20 -0.54
CA GLN A 22 -6.59 10.60 -0.20
C GLN A 22 -7.55 9.42 -0.36
N ALA A 23 -8.63 9.45 0.41
CA ALA A 23 -9.71 8.49 0.37
C ALA A 23 -11.02 9.18 0.77
N LYS A 24 -12.15 8.65 0.30
CA LYS A 24 -13.47 9.20 0.62
C LYS A 24 -13.80 9.09 2.11
N ARG A 25 -13.41 7.98 2.74
CA ARG A 25 -13.68 7.73 4.17
C ARG A 25 -12.59 6.87 4.79
N VAL A 26 -12.19 7.23 6.00
CA VAL A 26 -11.33 6.42 6.87
C VAL A 26 -12.08 6.15 8.16
N VAL A 27 -12.16 4.87 8.56
CA VAL A 27 -12.80 4.43 9.80
C VAL A 27 -11.74 3.79 10.69
N ILE A 28 -11.62 4.25 11.92
CA ILE A 28 -10.64 3.77 12.89
C ILE A 28 -11.39 3.33 14.14
N ASN A 29 -11.12 2.12 14.60
CA ASN A 29 -11.55 1.63 15.91
C ASN A 29 -10.33 1.15 16.72
N LYS A 30 -10.55 0.50 17.87
CA LYS A 30 -9.47 0.10 18.77
C LYS A 30 -8.43 -0.81 18.12
N ASP A 31 -8.86 -1.68 17.20
CA ASP A 31 -8.06 -2.80 16.71
C ASP A 31 -7.80 -2.72 15.19
N THR A 32 -8.57 -1.91 14.45
CA THR A 32 -8.54 -1.90 12.98
C THR A 32 -8.67 -0.49 12.39
N THR A 33 -8.09 -0.33 11.21
CA THR A 33 -8.21 0.85 10.35
C THR A 33 -8.73 0.40 8.98
N THR A 34 -9.80 1.02 8.50
CA THR A 34 -10.39 0.74 7.18
C THR A 34 -10.35 2.00 6.33
N ILE A 35 -9.75 1.90 5.13
CA ILE A 35 -9.67 2.97 4.14
C ILE A 35 -10.62 2.63 3.00
N ILE A 36 -11.57 3.52 2.69
CA ILE A 36 -12.67 3.26 1.75
C ILE A 36 -12.61 4.28 0.62
N ASP A 37 -12.70 3.78 -0.62
CA ASP A 37 -12.63 4.55 -1.87
C ASP A 37 -11.38 5.44 -1.93
N GLY A 38 -10.20 4.82 -1.93
CA GLY A 38 -8.92 5.51 -2.18
C GLY A 38 -8.84 6.04 -3.61
N VAL A 39 -8.20 7.20 -3.80
CA VAL A 39 -8.15 7.90 -5.11
C VAL A 39 -6.89 7.59 -5.93
N GLY A 40 -6.30 6.41 -5.73
CA GLY A 40 -5.14 5.98 -6.50
C GLY A 40 -5.48 5.73 -7.97
N GLU A 41 -4.50 5.88 -8.87
CA GLU A 41 -4.68 5.56 -10.29
C GLU A 41 -4.95 4.05 -10.46
N GLU A 42 -6.02 3.70 -11.18
CA GLU A 42 -6.43 2.31 -11.38
C GLU A 42 -5.32 1.46 -11.99
N ALA A 43 -4.57 2.01 -12.96
CA ALA A 43 -3.45 1.31 -13.59
C ALA A 43 -2.33 0.96 -12.60
N ALA A 44 -1.99 1.88 -11.69
CA ALA A 44 -0.99 1.64 -10.66
C ALA A 44 -1.46 0.58 -9.64
N ILE A 45 -2.75 0.60 -9.27
CA ILE A 45 -3.34 -0.40 -8.38
C ILE A 45 -3.30 -1.79 -9.04
N GLN A 46 -3.73 -1.91 -10.30
CA GLN A 46 -3.69 -3.18 -11.03
C GLN A 46 -2.26 -3.69 -11.22
N GLY A 47 -1.32 -2.79 -11.51
CA GLY A 47 0.10 -3.12 -11.59
C GLY A 47 0.64 -3.69 -10.27
N ARG A 48 0.23 -3.11 -9.13
CA ARG A 48 0.61 -3.62 -7.80
C ARG A 48 0.02 -4.99 -7.51
N VAL A 49 -1.26 -5.21 -7.82
CA VAL A 49 -1.91 -6.52 -7.67
C VAL A 49 -1.21 -7.58 -8.53
N ALA A 50 -0.87 -7.26 -9.77
CA ALA A 50 -0.15 -8.15 -10.66
C ALA A 50 1.25 -8.52 -10.12
N GLN A 51 1.99 -7.53 -9.60
CA GLN A 51 3.29 -7.76 -8.96
C GLN A 51 3.18 -8.72 -7.77
N ILE A 52 2.19 -8.53 -6.90
CA ILE A 52 1.99 -9.42 -5.72
C ILE A 52 1.61 -10.83 -6.18
N ARG A 53 0.75 -10.98 -7.19
CA ARG A 53 0.41 -12.29 -7.76
C ARG A 53 1.63 -13.03 -8.30
N GLN A 54 2.52 -12.33 -9.00
CA GLN A 54 3.77 -12.93 -9.46
C GLN A 54 4.64 -13.39 -8.27
N GLN A 55 4.75 -12.58 -7.22
CA GLN A 55 5.49 -12.95 -6.01
C GLN A 55 4.91 -14.20 -5.32
N ILE A 56 3.59 -14.42 -5.39
CA ILE A 56 2.95 -15.63 -4.86
C ILE A 56 3.39 -16.88 -5.64
N GLU A 57 3.48 -16.78 -6.97
CA GLU A 57 3.92 -17.90 -7.81
C GLU A 57 5.39 -18.26 -7.57
N GLU A 58 6.22 -17.25 -7.31
CA GLU A 58 7.65 -17.41 -7.01
C GLU A 58 7.91 -17.86 -5.56
N ALA A 59 6.95 -17.68 -4.65
CA ALA A 59 7.07 -18.06 -3.25
C ALA A 59 7.11 -19.58 -3.09
N THR A 60 8.08 -20.05 -2.31
CA THR A 60 8.33 -21.49 -2.05
C THR A 60 7.75 -21.97 -0.73
N SER A 61 7.34 -21.04 0.15
CA SER A 61 6.73 -21.32 1.44
C SER A 61 5.24 -20.99 1.41
N ASP A 62 4.41 -21.90 1.92
CA ASP A 62 2.97 -21.67 2.02
C ASP A 62 2.64 -20.51 2.98
N TYR A 63 3.48 -20.28 4.00
CA TYR A 63 3.35 -19.12 4.88
C TYR A 63 3.54 -17.79 4.11
N ASP A 64 4.53 -17.72 3.22
CA ASP A 64 4.77 -16.51 2.43
C ASP A 64 3.65 -16.27 1.42
N ARG A 65 3.12 -17.34 0.81
CA ARG A 65 1.95 -17.28 -0.08
C ARG A 65 0.72 -16.73 0.64
N GLU A 66 0.43 -17.24 1.84
CA GLU A 66 -0.70 -16.77 2.67
C GLU A 66 -0.54 -15.28 2.99
N LYS A 67 0.65 -14.85 3.42
CA LYS A 67 0.91 -13.44 3.75
C LYS A 67 0.86 -12.52 2.54
N LEU A 68 1.20 -13.00 1.35
CA LEU A 68 1.06 -12.24 0.12
C LEU A 68 -0.39 -12.14 -0.36
N GLN A 69 -1.23 -13.14 -0.09
CA GLN A 69 -2.68 -13.09 -0.40
C GLN A 69 -3.44 -12.11 0.48
N GLU A 70 -2.97 -11.84 1.70
CA GLU A 70 -3.55 -10.84 2.61
C GLU A 70 -3.30 -9.38 2.13
N ARG A 71 -2.40 -9.16 1.17
CA ARG A 71 -1.92 -7.85 0.70
C ARG A 71 -2.56 -7.41 -0.61
#